data_AF-A0A3B1IPU4-F1
#
_entry.id   AF-A0A3B1IPU4-F1
#
_cell.length_a   1.000
_cell.length_b   1.000
_cell.length_c   1.000
_cell.angle_alpha   90.00
_cell.angle_beta   90.00
_cell.angle_gamma   90.00
#
_symmetry.space_group_name_H-M   'P 1'
#
loop_
_entity.id
_entity.type
_entity.pdbx_description
1 polymer ?
#
loop_
_entity_poly.entity_id
_entity_poly.type
_entity_poly.pdbx_seq_one_letter_code
_entity_poly.pdbx_strand_id
1 'polypeptide(L)'
;MLGLVAAWLVMETYQRTLPSGAKVVCDFCPPGDYQRSPCTLTRPTECRQCRDGFYTEFWNYVPECLPCDPCEVNQEEKRPCTRFHNRVCQCKPGYFWHSHYCKKHTVCSLGEGKPVISGTNWHDNICFPVQQRLSD
;
A
#
# COMPACT_ATOMS: atom_id res chain seq x y z
N MET A 1 -7.54 -13.97 -40.41
CA MET A 1 -8.35 -14.03 -39.17
C MET A 1 -7.43 -14.01 -37.97
N LEU A 2 -7.11 -12.82 -37.44
CA LEU A 2 -6.51 -12.68 -36.10
C LEU A 2 -6.88 -11.27 -35.60
N GLY A 3 -8.06 -11.17 -34.99
CA GLY A 3 -8.57 -9.96 -34.36
C GLY A 3 -9.18 -10.33 -33.01
N LEU A 4 -8.39 -10.94 -32.14
CA LEU A 4 -8.78 -11.31 -30.78
C LEU A 4 -7.87 -10.58 -29.79
N VAL A 5 -8.16 -9.30 -29.58
CA VAL A 5 -7.80 -8.57 -28.35
C VAL A 5 -8.99 -7.69 -27.95
N ALA A 6 -10.17 -8.30 -27.87
CA ALA A 6 -11.24 -7.80 -27.02
C ALA A 6 -11.26 -8.65 -25.74
N ALA A 7 -10.11 -8.71 -25.07
CA ALA A 7 -9.97 -9.38 -23.79
C ALA A 7 -9.83 -8.26 -22.75
N TRP A 8 -10.89 -8.06 -21.96
CA TRP A 8 -10.96 -7.25 -20.74
C TRP A 8 -11.07 -5.73 -20.97
N LEU A 9 -12.27 -5.16 -20.78
CA LEU A 9 -12.45 -3.72 -20.59
C LEU A 9 -11.64 -3.28 -19.36
N VAL A 10 -10.45 -2.73 -19.56
CA VAL A 10 -9.81 -1.90 -18.55
C VAL A 10 -10.63 -0.61 -18.51
N MET A 11 -11.16 -0.23 -17.34
CA MET A 11 -11.90 1.03 -17.18
C MET A 11 -10.91 2.21 -17.22
N GLU A 12 -10.38 2.50 -18.41
CA GLU A 12 -9.41 3.57 -18.69
C GLU A 12 -10.08 4.90 -18.99
N THR A 13 -11.41 5.01 -18.86
CA THR A 13 -12.15 6.26 -19.13
C THR A 13 -13.16 6.63 -18.05
N TYR A 14 -13.46 7.93 -17.94
CA TYR A 14 -14.50 8.49 -17.07
C TYR A 14 -15.34 9.54 -17.81
N GLN A 15 -16.58 9.75 -17.38
CA GLN A 15 -17.47 10.76 -17.95
C GLN A 15 -17.44 12.05 -17.13
N ARG A 16 -17.44 13.20 -17.81
CA ARG A 16 -17.63 14.51 -17.18
C ARG A 16 -18.54 15.42 -18.00
N THR A 17 -19.14 16.39 -17.33
CA THR A 17 -19.96 17.42 -17.97
C THR A 17 -19.14 18.71 -18.08
N LEU A 18 -19.10 19.30 -19.27
CA LEU A 18 -18.43 20.57 -19.52
C LEU A 18 -19.32 21.75 -19.11
N PRO A 19 -18.75 22.97 -18.94
CA PRO A 19 -19.54 24.17 -18.63
C PRO A 19 -20.68 24.43 -19.64
N SER A 20 -20.51 24.03 -20.90
CA SER A 20 -21.54 24.07 -21.96
C SER A 20 -22.73 23.12 -21.76
N GLY A 21 -22.69 22.22 -20.78
CA GLY A 21 -23.67 21.14 -20.59
C GLY A 21 -23.39 19.87 -21.40
N ALA A 22 -22.44 19.90 -22.35
CA ALA A 22 -22.03 18.72 -23.10
C ALA A 22 -21.37 17.66 -22.19
N LYS A 23 -21.71 16.38 -22.41
CA LYS A 23 -21.05 15.23 -21.75
C LYS A 23 -19.91 14.73 -22.63
N VAL A 24 -18.75 14.50 -22.03
CA VAL A 24 -17.56 13.96 -22.70
C VAL A 24 -17.01 12.77 -21.93
N VAL A 25 -16.37 11.86 -22.67
CA VAL A 25 -15.64 10.71 -22.13
C VAL A 25 -14.15 11.07 -22.20
N CYS A 26 -13.46 11.00 -21.07
CA CYS A 26 -12.06 11.33 -20.92
C CYS A 26 -11.27 10.10 -20.50
N ASP A 27 -10.02 10.00 -20.92
CA ASP A 27 -9.11 8.97 -20.42
C ASP A 27 -8.67 9.29 -18.99
N PHE A 28 -8.56 8.27 -18.16
CA PHE A 28 -7.85 8.32 -16.88
C PHE A 28 -6.34 8.44 -17.13
N CYS A 29 -5.62 9.02 -16.17
CA CYS A 29 -4.16 8.95 -16.15
C CYS A 29 -3.69 7.62 -15.58
N PRO A 30 -2.62 7.02 -16.14
CA PRO A 30 -2.10 5.73 -15.67
C PRO A 30 -1.46 5.85 -14.28
N PRO A 31 -1.21 4.73 -13.58
CA PRO A 31 -0.39 4.70 -12.38
C PRO A 31 0.97 5.39 -12.61
N GLY A 32 1.43 6.15 -11.63
CA GLY A 32 2.63 6.98 -11.74
C GLY A 32 2.40 8.37 -12.31
N ASP A 33 1.17 8.68 -12.76
CA ASP A 33 0.76 9.99 -13.25
C ASP A 33 -0.46 10.53 -12.49
N TYR A 34 -0.61 11.85 -12.52
CA TYR A 34 -1.80 12.59 -12.09
C TYR A 34 -2.39 13.38 -13.26
N GLN A 35 -3.66 13.78 -13.12
CA GLN A 35 -4.36 14.59 -14.10
C GLN A 35 -4.02 16.08 -13.94
N ARG A 36 -3.14 16.59 -14.80
CA ARG A 36 -2.83 18.02 -14.86
C ARG A 36 -4.01 18.82 -15.42
N SER A 37 -4.66 18.31 -16.46
CA SER A 37 -5.90 18.89 -16.96
C SER A 37 -6.83 17.83 -17.52
N PRO A 38 -8.14 17.90 -17.22
CA PRO A 38 -9.12 16.98 -17.78
C PRO A 38 -9.32 17.21 -19.28
N CYS A 39 -9.83 16.20 -19.99
CA CYS A 39 -10.16 16.34 -21.40
C CYS A 39 -11.25 17.39 -21.67
N THR A 40 -11.29 17.88 -22.91
CA THR A 40 -12.32 18.74 -23.49
C THR A 40 -12.85 18.09 -24.78
N LEU A 41 -13.77 18.73 -25.49
CA LEU A 41 -14.27 18.22 -26.79
C LEU A 41 -13.16 18.04 -27.84
N THR A 42 -12.08 18.82 -27.75
CA THR A 42 -11.03 18.88 -28.78
C THR A 42 -9.63 18.56 -28.26
N ARG A 43 -9.47 18.35 -26.94
CA ARG A 43 -8.18 18.06 -26.31
C ARG A 43 -8.29 16.85 -25.39
N PRO A 44 -7.36 15.89 -25.47
CA PRO A 44 -7.34 14.74 -24.56
C PRO A 44 -7.00 15.17 -23.13
N THR A 45 -7.13 14.23 -22.19
CA THR A 45 -6.62 14.40 -20.82
C THR A 45 -5.11 14.64 -20.87
N GLU A 46 -4.62 15.62 -20.11
CA GLU A 46 -3.19 15.83 -19.92
C GLU A 46 -2.75 15.19 -18.60
N CYS A 47 -1.88 14.19 -18.70
CA CYS A 47 -1.29 13.50 -17.57
C CYS A 47 0.15 13.96 -17.33
N ARG A 48 0.58 13.97 -16.07
CA ARG A 48 1.94 14.32 -15.68
C ARG A 48 2.47 13.34 -14.65
N GLN A 49 3.75 13.02 -14.74
CA GLN A 49 4.41 12.10 -13.84
C GLN A 49 4.46 12.65 -12.41
N CYS A 50 4.29 11.76 -11.43
CA CYS A 50 4.60 12.06 -10.05
C CYS A 50 6.10 12.35 -9.89
N ARG A 51 6.41 13.37 -9.09
CA ARG A 51 7.76 13.66 -8.63
C ARG A 51 8.18 12.68 -7.53
N ASP A 52 9.47 12.64 -7.23
CA ASP A 52 10.01 11.84 -6.13
C ASP A 52 9.30 12.14 -4.80
N GLY A 53 9.00 11.07 -4.06
CA GLY A 53 8.24 11.14 -2.80
C GLY A 53 6.72 11.18 -2.97
N PHE A 54 6.20 11.06 -4.20
CA PHE A 54 4.77 11.02 -4.48
C PHE A 54 4.42 9.86 -5.43
N TYR A 55 3.18 9.35 -5.35
CA TYR A 55 2.73 8.21 -6.13
C TYR A 55 1.25 8.26 -6.52
N THR A 56 0.89 7.46 -7.52
CA THR A 56 -0.48 7.02 -7.82
C THR A 56 -0.44 5.56 -8.23
N GLU A 57 -1.21 4.70 -7.57
CA GLU A 57 -1.15 3.23 -7.78
C GLU A 57 -2.15 2.73 -8.83
N PHE A 58 -3.19 3.52 -9.11
CA PHE A 58 -4.27 3.14 -10.01
C PHE A 58 -4.53 4.20 -11.09
N TRP A 59 -5.25 3.79 -12.14
CA TRP A 59 -5.80 4.70 -13.14
C TRP A 59 -6.70 5.74 -12.46
N ASN A 60 -6.42 7.02 -12.68
CA ASN A 60 -6.96 8.09 -11.85
C ASN A 60 -7.23 9.40 -12.62
N TYR A 61 -8.07 10.26 -12.05
CA TYR A 61 -8.25 11.66 -12.48
C TYR A 61 -7.83 12.63 -11.37
N VAL A 62 -7.00 12.19 -10.41
CA VAL A 62 -6.65 13.02 -9.26
C VAL A 62 -5.80 14.22 -9.73
N PRO A 63 -6.01 15.41 -9.15
CA PRO A 63 -5.33 16.63 -9.59
C PRO A 63 -3.86 16.67 -9.18
N GLU A 64 -3.43 15.83 -8.25
CA GLU A 64 -2.07 15.72 -7.75
C GLU A 64 -1.78 14.27 -7.31
N CYS A 65 -0.50 13.89 -7.28
CA CYS A 65 -0.08 12.61 -6.73
C CYS A 65 -0.16 12.58 -5.20
N LEU A 66 -0.33 11.39 -4.62
CA LEU A 66 -0.36 11.17 -3.18
C LEU A 66 1.06 11.22 -2.60
N PRO A 67 1.30 11.84 -1.43
CA PRO A 67 2.59 11.77 -0.77
C PRO A 67 2.88 10.35 -0.28
N CYS A 68 4.14 9.93 -0.30
CA CYS A 68 4.54 8.66 0.28
C CYS A 68 4.64 8.74 1.80
N ASP A 69 4.06 7.76 2.50
CA ASP A 69 4.01 7.74 3.97
C ASP A 69 5.36 7.34 4.57
N PRO A 70 5.77 7.90 5.73
CA PRO A 70 6.88 7.40 6.56
C PRO A 70 6.65 6.00 7.11
N CYS A 71 7.74 5.28 7.41
CA CYS A 71 7.66 4.16 8.34
C CYS A 71 7.70 4.69 9.77
N GLU A 72 6.85 4.12 10.61
CA GLU A 72 6.67 4.55 11.99
C GLU A 72 7.75 3.98 12.92
N VAL A 73 7.64 4.31 14.21
CA VAL A 73 8.54 3.81 15.26
C VAL A 73 8.57 2.27 15.26
N ASN A 74 9.78 1.71 15.34
CA ASN A 74 10.06 0.27 15.28
C ASN A 74 9.62 -0.44 13.99
N GLN A 75 9.38 0.32 12.92
CA GLN A 75 9.21 -0.21 11.57
C GLN A 75 10.47 0.01 10.71
N GLU A 76 10.61 -0.81 9.69
CA GLU A 76 11.59 -0.69 8.63
C GLU A 76 10.89 -0.75 7.26
N GLU A 77 11.54 -0.17 6.26
CA GLU A 77 11.07 -0.21 4.89
C GLU A 77 11.21 -1.62 4.32
N LYS A 78 10.08 -2.23 3.98
CA LYS A 78 10.03 -3.51 3.26
C LYS A 78 10.08 -3.31 1.76
N ARG A 79 9.37 -2.28 1.28
CA ARG A 79 9.33 -1.88 -0.12
C ARG A 79 9.43 -0.36 -0.21
N PRO A 80 10.34 0.18 -1.05
CA PRO A 80 10.51 1.62 -1.19
C PRO A 80 9.25 2.28 -1.74
N CYS A 81 9.13 3.58 -1.54
CA CYS A 81 8.22 4.42 -2.31
C CYS A 81 8.71 4.53 -3.75
N THR A 82 7.81 4.43 -4.72
CA THR A 82 8.05 4.79 -6.11
C THR A 82 6.89 5.61 -6.62
N ARG A 83 6.99 6.21 -7.81
CA ARG A 83 5.83 6.89 -8.41
C ARG A 83 4.61 5.98 -8.60
N PHE A 84 4.79 4.66 -8.65
CA PHE A 84 3.72 3.71 -8.92
C PHE A 84 3.08 3.12 -7.65
N HIS A 85 3.70 3.27 -6.48
CA HIS A 85 3.14 2.71 -5.25
C HIS A 85 3.74 3.39 -4.02
N ASN A 86 2.96 3.40 -2.94
CA ASN A 86 3.45 3.84 -1.65
C ASN A 86 4.59 2.95 -1.15
N ARG A 87 5.33 3.48 -0.17
CA ARG A 87 6.20 2.69 0.70
C ARG A 87 5.37 1.65 1.46
N VAL A 88 5.95 0.47 1.65
CA VAL A 88 5.40 -0.56 2.54
C VAL A 88 6.36 -0.75 3.70
N CYS A 89 5.83 -0.64 4.91
CA CYS A 89 6.58 -0.80 6.15
C CYS A 89 6.27 -2.13 6.82
N GLN A 90 7.22 -2.66 7.59
CA GLN A 90 7.03 -3.84 8.43
C GLN A 90 7.71 -3.62 9.79
N CYS A 91 7.29 -4.36 10.82
CA CYS A 91 7.97 -4.31 12.11
C CYS A 91 9.41 -4.85 12.00
N LYS A 92 10.35 -4.15 12.65
CA LYS A 92 11.76 -4.56 12.75
C LYS A 92 11.89 -5.92 13.45
N PRO A 93 12.99 -6.64 13.24
CA PRO A 93 13.29 -7.85 14.00
C PRO A 93 13.16 -7.65 15.51
N GLY A 94 12.49 -8.60 16.19
CA GLY A 94 12.18 -8.50 17.63
C GLY A 94 10.88 -7.75 17.95
N TYR A 95 10.10 -7.35 16.94
CA TYR A 95 8.79 -6.71 17.08
C TYR A 95 7.74 -7.37 16.19
N PHE A 96 6.47 -7.25 16.57
CA PHE A 96 5.33 -7.69 15.80
C PHE A 96 4.24 -6.63 15.73
N TRP A 97 3.43 -6.68 14.67
CA TRP A 97 2.31 -5.78 14.48
C TRP A 97 1.22 -6.08 15.51
N HIS A 98 0.91 -5.10 16.35
CA HIS A 98 -0.14 -5.18 17.36
C HIS A 98 -1.11 -4.01 17.18
N SER A 99 -2.18 -4.29 16.44
CA SER A 99 -3.23 -3.34 16.04
C SER A 99 -2.72 -2.17 15.18
N HIS A 100 -2.04 -1.19 15.78
CA HIS A 100 -1.61 0.05 15.13
C HIS A 100 -0.13 0.39 15.38
N TYR A 101 0.62 -0.45 16.10
CA TYR A 101 2.03 -0.21 16.38
C TYR A 101 2.83 -1.52 16.44
N CYS A 102 4.16 -1.40 16.35
CA CYS A 102 5.07 -2.53 16.51
C CYS A 102 5.39 -2.75 18.00
N LYS A 103 4.82 -3.81 18.57
CA LYS A 103 5.07 -4.23 19.95
C LYS A 103 6.29 -5.13 20.00
N LYS A 104 7.17 -4.92 20.98
CA LYS A 104 8.35 -5.78 21.19
C LYS A 104 7.90 -7.20 21.55
N HIS A 105 8.61 -8.19 21.02
CA HIS A 105 8.35 -9.59 21.36
C HIS A 105 8.54 -9.85 22.86
N THR A 106 7.66 -10.67 23.42
CA THR A 106 7.74 -11.14 24.80
C THR A 106 9.01 -11.97 24.99
N VAL A 107 9.77 -11.66 26.04
CA VAL A 107 10.93 -12.46 26.46
C VAL A 107 10.39 -13.55 27.39
N CYS A 108 10.61 -14.82 27.04
CA CYS A 108 10.25 -15.94 27.93
C CYS A 108 11.19 -15.95 29.15
N SER A 109 10.63 -15.91 30.36
CA SER A 109 11.38 -15.77 31.62
C SER A 109 12.13 -17.06 32.00
N LEU A 110 13.15 -16.93 32.86
CA LEU A 110 14.01 -18.03 33.29
C LEU A 110 13.22 -19.21 33.89
N GLY A 111 13.29 -20.35 33.19
CA GLY A 111 12.59 -21.61 33.48
C GLY A 111 12.17 -22.33 32.19
N GLU A 112 11.97 -21.60 31.10
CA GLU A 112 11.27 -22.09 29.89
C GLU A 112 12.11 -22.17 28.62
N GLY A 113 13.34 -21.62 28.62
CA GLY A 113 14.21 -21.65 27.43
C GLY A 113 13.73 -20.75 26.30
N LYS A 114 14.15 -21.05 25.06
CA LYS A 114 13.76 -20.31 23.86
C LYS A 114 12.23 -20.38 23.66
N PRO A 115 11.60 -19.37 23.04
CA PRO A 115 10.18 -19.45 22.71
C PRO A 115 9.91 -20.73 21.90
N VAL A 116 8.85 -21.44 22.28
CA VAL A 116 8.46 -22.69 21.60
C VAL A 116 8.03 -22.39 20.16
N ILE A 117 7.39 -21.23 19.96
CA ILE A 117 7.19 -20.65 18.64
C ILE A 117 7.78 -19.24 18.66
N SER A 118 8.81 -19.04 17.83
CA SER A 118 9.44 -17.72 17.67
C SER A 118 8.49 -16.76 16.97
N GLY A 119 8.44 -15.53 17.45
CA GLY A 119 7.64 -14.44 16.91
C GLY A 119 8.07 -14.04 15.51
N THR A 120 7.11 -13.52 14.76
CA THR A 120 7.33 -12.92 13.43
C THR A 120 6.98 -11.44 13.49
N ASN A 121 6.98 -10.75 12.34
CA ASN A 121 6.47 -9.39 12.25
C ASN A 121 4.93 -9.30 12.40
N TRP A 122 4.20 -10.42 12.49
CA TRP A 122 2.73 -10.45 12.64
C TRP A 122 2.24 -11.02 13.98
N HIS A 123 3.07 -11.77 14.70
CA HIS A 123 2.68 -12.35 15.98
C HIS A 123 3.86 -12.39 16.98
N ASP A 124 3.51 -12.44 18.26
CA ASP A 124 4.46 -12.51 19.36
C ASP A 124 5.14 -13.89 19.47
N ASN A 125 6.19 -13.96 20.28
CA ASN A 125 6.72 -15.21 20.82
C ASN A 125 5.63 -15.94 21.63
N ILE A 126 5.55 -17.26 21.45
CA ILE A 126 4.70 -18.12 22.29
C ILE A 126 5.60 -18.83 23.30
N CYS A 127 5.43 -18.47 24.56
CA CYS A 127 6.05 -19.12 25.71
C CYS A 127 5.08 -20.15 26.30
N PHE A 128 5.59 -21.25 26.84
CA PHE A 128 4.78 -22.22 27.58
C PHE A 128 5.07 -22.05 29.06
N PRO A 129 4.05 -21.87 29.92
CA PRO A 129 4.27 -21.88 31.36
C PRO A 129 4.96 -23.20 31.75
N VAL A 130 6.01 -23.13 32.57
CA VAL A 130 6.45 -24.30 33.32
C VAL A 130 5.21 -24.81 34.05
N GLN A 131 4.67 -25.98 33.67
CA GLN A 131 3.72 -26.68 34.53
C GLN A 131 4.38 -26.70 35.90
N GLN A 132 3.79 -26.00 36.88
CA GLN A 132 4.16 -26.19 38.27
C GLN A 132 4.14 -27.70 38.44
N ARG A 133 5.34 -28.28 38.63
CA ARG A 133 5.47 -29.64 39.11
C ARG A 133 4.47 -29.70 40.26
N LEU A 134 3.39 -30.45 40.08
CA LEU A 134 2.54 -30.84 41.18
C LEU A 134 3.50 -31.50 42.16
N SER A 135 3.91 -30.72 43.17
CA SER A 135 4.41 -31.28 44.41
C SER A 135 3.18 -31.89 45.06
N ASP A 136 3.00 -33.18 44.78
CA ASP A 136 2.72 -34.23 45.76
C ASP A 136 2.84 -35.60 45.09
#